data_AF-A0A846G8U0-F1
#
_entry.id   AF-A0A846G8U0-F1
#
_cell.length_a   1.000
_cell.length_b   1.000
_cell.length_c   1.000
_cell.angle_alpha   90.00
_cell.angle_beta   90.00
_cell.angle_gamma   90.00
#
_symmetry.space_group_name_H-M   'P 1'
#
loop_
_entity.id
_entity.type
_entity.pdbx_description
1 polymer ?
#
loop_
_entity_poly.entity_id
_entity_poly.type
_entity_poly.pdbx_seq_one_letter_code
_entity_poly.pdbx_strand_id
1 'polypeptide(L)' 'MCSQCGHKQKIPLSVRTYECSACGFTADRDFNAAVNLENYVSQ' A
#
# COMPACT_ATOMS: atom_id res chain seq x y z
N MET A 1 1.13 -1.93 -4.09
CA MET A 1 -0.22 -1.51 -4.47
C MET A 1 -0.75 -0.66 -3.33
N CYS A 2 -1.42 0.46 -3.61
CA CYS A 2 -2.07 1.28 -2.60
C CYS A 2 -3.36 0.58 -2.16
N SER A 3 -3.53 0.34 -0.87
CA SER A 3 -4.75 -0.23 -0.33
C SER A 3 -5.97 0.69 -0.45
N GLN A 4 -5.75 2.00 -0.61
CA GLN A 4 -6.82 3.00 -0.72
C GLN A 4 -7.38 3.16 -2.14
N CYS A 5 -6.52 3.14 -3.16
CA CYS A 5 -6.92 3.48 -4.54
C CYS A 5 -6.49 2.45 -5.59
N GLY A 6 -5.79 1.37 -5.20
CA GLY A 6 -5.32 0.33 -6.12
C GLY A 6 -4.09 0.70 -6.96
N HIS A 7 -3.57 1.94 -6.87
CA HIS A 7 -2.41 2.36 -7.64
C HIS A 7 -1.18 1.48 -7.37
N LYS A 8 -0.49 1.04 -8.43
CA LYS A 8 0.73 0.22 -8.32
C LYS A 8 1.94 1.12 -8.52
N GLN A 9 2.79 1.18 -7.51
CA GLN A 9 4.09 1.85 -7.55
C GLN A 9 5.15 0.94 -6.94
N LYS A 10 6.40 1.10 -7.39
CA LYS A 10 7.57 0.43 -6.83
C LYS A 10 8.19 1.31 -5.76
N ILE A 11 8.53 0.73 -4.61
CA ILE A 11 9.31 1.39 -3.56
C ILE A 11 10.46 0.45 -3.12
N PRO A 12 11.62 0.99 -2.70
CA PRO A 12 12.70 0.17 -2.14
C PRO A 12 12.28 -0.52 -0.83
N LEU A 13 12.85 -1.70 -0.54
CA LEU A 13 12.58 -2.43 0.71
C LEU A 13 13.11 -1.70 1.96
N SER A 14 14.07 -0.79 1.81
CA SER A 14 14.54 0.08 2.89
C SER A 14 13.51 1.15 3.28
N VAL A 15 12.57 1.46 2.39
CA VAL A 15 11.52 2.44 2.67
C VAL A 15 10.38 1.76 3.45
N ARG A 16 10.16 2.26 4.67
CA ARG A 16 9.16 1.75 5.61
C ARG A 16 7.83 2.50 5.52
N THR A 17 7.85 3.76 5.10
CA THR A 17 6.63 4.54 4.86
C THR A 17 6.19 4.40 3.41
N TYR A 18 4.96 3.93 3.20
CA TYR A 18 4.31 3.94 1.91
C TYR A 18 3.56 5.26 1.72
N GLU A 19 3.91 6.04 0.69
CA GLU A 19 3.19 7.25 0.27
C GLU A 19 2.71 7.07 -1.16
N CYS A 20 1.39 7.11 -1.38
CA CYS A 20 0.82 6.89 -2.71
C CYS A 20 0.92 8.14 -3.59
N SER A 21 1.57 8.03 -4.74
CA SER A 21 1.70 9.13 -5.71
C SER A 21 0.38 9.52 -6.40
N ALA A 22 -0.65 8.68 -6.31
CA ALA A 22 -1.94 8.90 -6.99
C ALA A 22 -3.01 9.53 -6.08
N CYS A 23 -3.04 9.18 -4.79
CA CYS A 23 -4.08 9.64 -3.86
C CYS A 23 -3.54 10.30 -2.58
N GLY A 24 -2.22 10.35 -2.38
CA GLY A 24 -1.61 10.94 -1.19
C GLY A 24 -1.78 10.10 0.09
N PHE A 25 -2.29 8.87 -0.01
CA PHE A 25 -2.39 7.98 1.15
C PHE A 25 -1.00 7.64 1.71
N THR A 26 -0.84 7.81 3.02
CA THR A 26 0.42 7.56 3.72
C THR A 26 0.21 6.63 4.91
N ALA A 27 0.98 5.54 4.97
CA ALA A 27 0.96 4.59 6.08
C ALA A 27 2.28 3.82 6.17
N ASP A 28 2.47 2.98 7.20
CA ASP A 28 3.53 1.97 7.16
C ASP A 28 3.29 1.00 5.99
N ARG A 29 4.36 0.62 5.31
CA ARG A 29 4.32 -0.25 4.13
C ARG A 29 3.74 -1.61 4.46
N ASP A 30 4.11 -2.19 5.60
CA ASP A 30 3.65 -3.53 5.99
C ASP A 30 2.17 -3.47 6.36
N PHE A 31 1.70 -2.36 6.96
CA PHE A 31 0.25 -2.11 7.13
C PHE A 31 -0.48 -2.02 5.79
N ASN A 32 0.01 -1.20 4.84
CA ASN A 32 -0.58 -1.12 3.50
C ASN A 32 -0.59 -2.49 2.80
N ALA A 33 0.44 -3.31 2.97
CA ALA A 33 0.48 -4.67 2.43
C ALA A 33 -0.54 -5.60 3.11
N ALA A 34 -0.69 -5.55 4.44
CA ALA A 34 -1.65 -6.36 5.19
C ALA A 34 -3.10 -6.07 4.75
N VAL A 35 -3.47 -4.80 4.59
CA VAL A 35 -4.80 -4.41 4.09
C VAL A 35 -5.03 -4.93 2.66
N ASN A 36 -4.00 -4.91 1.79
CA ASN A 36 -4.14 -5.50 0.46
C ASN A 36 -4.38 -7.03 0.52
N LEU A 37 -3.75 -7.74 1.46
CA LEU A 37 -3.96 -9.18 1.66
C LEU A 37 -5.36 -9.47 2.22
N GLU A 38 -5.81 -8.69 3.21
CA GLU A 38 -7.17 -8.77 3.76
C GLU A 38 -8.21 -8.56 2.65
N ASN A 39 -8.07 -7.48 1.88
CA ASN A 39 -8.96 -7.18 0.74
C ASN A 39 -8.96 -8.28 -0.33
N TYR A 40 -7.86 -9.04 -0.48
CA TYR A 40 -7.80 -10.17 -1.41
C TYR A 40 -8.53 -11.41 -0.88
N VAL A 41 -8.52 -11.62 0.44
CA VAL A 41 -9.19 -12.77 1.09
C VAL A 41 -10.68 -12.51 1.30
N SER A 42 -11.09 -11.26 1.47
CA SER A 42 -12.49 -10.86 1.63
C SER A 42 -13.26 -10.73 0.30
N GLN A 43 -12.60 -10.96 -0.84
CA GLN A 43 -13.21 -11.07 -2.17
C GLN A 43 -13.52 -12.52 -2.50
#